data_AF-A0A8J2I9C6-F1
#
_entry.id   AF-A0A8J2I9C6-F1
#
_cell.length_a   1.000
_cell.length_b   1.000
_cell.length_c   1.000
_cell.angle_alpha   90.00
_cell.angle_beta   90.00
_cell.angle_gamma   90.00
#
_symmetry.space_group_name_H-M   'P 1'
#
loop_
_entity.id
_entity.type
_entity.pdbx_description
1 polymer ?
#
loop_
_entity_poly.entity_id
_entity_poly.type
_entity_poly.pdbx_seq_one_letter_code
_entity_poly.pdbx_strand_id
1 'polypeptide(L)'
;MPGTEHVKQIWGFAVPQEAFKYPFLLHSILAFSANHLAYINPSRAANFRMAASSHQSAALTSLNQAVANIGHLNCHAIFAAASMTVINAFADARAYNLDVLVEIFHLVRGMDYVLSNVTDMLKKGPFAAIVLPVEDTPKPPSLLSAFLVEIQALSCPTTAESSPEDLLAARAAEVLRNGLQYAMSSSTHPALRATMIWPISVTPEFIEALKSRTHPEIRAILKHYCKLLEYASTDFWFYTGWRGISQHL
;
A
#
# COMPACT_ATOMS: atom_id res chain seq x y z
N MET A 1 7.23 -4.72 11.57
CA MET A 1 7.03 -5.13 10.16
C MET A 1 5.97 -6.23 10.12
N PRO A 2 5.04 -6.20 9.15
CA PRO A 2 4.00 -7.22 8.98
C PRO A 2 4.58 -8.55 8.48
N GLY A 3 3.89 -9.66 8.76
CA GLY A 3 4.13 -10.98 8.14
C GLY A 3 4.49 -12.08 9.13
N THR A 4 4.78 -13.28 8.58
CA THR A 4 5.28 -14.43 9.34
C THR A 4 6.65 -14.13 9.95
N GLU A 5 7.11 -14.98 10.88
CA GLU A 5 8.42 -14.77 11.51
C GLU A 5 9.57 -14.75 10.49
N HIS A 6 9.49 -15.60 9.46
CA HIS A 6 10.44 -15.59 8.36
C HIS A 6 10.42 -14.26 7.57
N VAL A 7 9.23 -13.72 7.26
CA VAL A 7 9.10 -12.41 6.60
C VAL A 7 9.67 -11.29 7.47
N LYS A 8 9.46 -11.33 8.79
CA LYS A 8 10.07 -10.36 9.73
C LYS A 8 11.59 -10.44 9.72
N GLN A 9 12.17 -11.63 9.63
CA GLN A 9 13.63 -11.79 9.50
C GLN A 9 14.16 -11.21 8.18
N ILE A 10 13.43 -11.39 7.08
CA ILE A 10 13.82 -10.78 5.80
C ILE A 10 13.85 -9.25 5.93
N TRP A 11 12.79 -8.64 6.45
CA TRP A 11 12.73 -7.19 6.66
C TRP A 11 13.71 -6.68 7.71
N GLY A 12 13.95 -7.45 8.78
CA GLY A 12 14.78 -7.05 9.91
C GLY A 12 16.28 -7.28 9.71
N PHE A 13 16.67 -8.14 8.76
CA PHE A 13 18.07 -8.52 8.56
C PHE A 13 18.49 -8.50 7.09
N ALA A 14 17.83 -9.28 6.23
CA ALA A 14 18.25 -9.42 4.83
C ALA A 14 18.11 -8.11 4.02
N VAL A 15 17.01 -7.38 4.22
CA VAL A 15 16.77 -6.08 3.59
C VAL A 15 17.81 -5.03 4.02
N PRO A 16 18.09 -4.84 5.32
CA PRO A 16 19.21 -3.99 5.78
C PRO A 16 20.58 -4.40 5.22
N GLN A 17 20.88 -5.69 5.12
CA GLN A 17 22.14 -6.15 4.51
C GLN A 17 22.23 -5.75 3.03
N GLU A 18 21.14 -5.90 2.29
CA GLU A 18 21.07 -5.50 0.89
C GLU A 18 21.19 -3.97 0.73
N ALA A 19 20.69 -3.19 1.70
CA ALA A 19 20.75 -1.74 1.69
C ALA A 19 22.18 -1.17 1.66
N PHE A 20 23.17 -1.89 2.20
CA PHE A 20 24.58 -1.46 2.13
C PHE A 20 25.14 -1.46 0.71
N LYS A 21 24.52 -2.19 -0.22
CA LYS A 21 24.91 -2.21 -1.65
C LYS A 21 24.17 -1.15 -2.46
N TYR A 22 23.01 -0.71 -1.99
CA TYR A 22 22.07 0.12 -2.74
C TYR A 22 21.64 1.35 -1.94
N PRO A 23 22.24 2.53 -2.19
CA PRO A 23 21.95 3.76 -1.45
C PRO A 23 20.47 4.16 -1.42
N PHE A 24 19.74 3.90 -2.50
CA PHE A 24 18.30 4.19 -2.55
C PHE A 24 17.52 3.39 -1.51
N LEU A 25 17.86 2.11 -1.30
CA LEU A 25 17.22 1.26 -0.30
C LEU A 25 17.60 1.71 1.11
N LEU A 26 18.88 2.04 1.34
CA LEU A 26 19.33 2.57 2.64
C LEU A 26 18.56 3.84 3.01
N HIS A 27 18.42 4.79 2.07
CA HIS A 27 17.64 5.99 2.30
C HIS A 27 16.16 5.69 2.55
N SER A 28 15.54 4.74 1.85
CA SER A 28 14.16 4.34 2.13
C SER A 28 13.97 3.79 3.56
N ILE A 29 14.92 2.97 4.03
CA ILE A 29 14.92 2.44 5.40
C ILE A 29 15.09 3.57 6.42
N LEU A 30 16.03 4.48 6.20
CA LEU A 30 16.27 5.62 7.10
C LEU A 30 15.07 6.56 7.16
N ALA A 31 14.39 6.79 6.03
CA ALA A 31 13.14 7.55 6.00
C ALA A 31 12.05 6.89 6.86
N PHE A 32 11.88 5.58 6.71
CA PHE A 32 10.93 4.80 7.53
C PHE A 32 11.29 4.86 9.02
N SER A 33 12.56 4.66 9.37
CA SER A 33 13.04 4.75 10.75
C SER A 33 12.81 6.14 11.35
N ALA A 34 13.10 7.21 10.59
CA ALA A 34 12.87 8.58 11.03
C ALA A 34 11.37 8.87 11.25
N ASN A 35 10.49 8.40 10.36
CA ASN A 35 9.04 8.52 10.56
C ASN A 35 8.56 7.78 11.81
N HIS A 36 9.07 6.57 12.07
CA HIS A 36 8.75 5.84 13.29
C HIS A 36 9.28 6.56 14.55
N LEU A 37 10.49 7.12 14.49
CA LEU A 37 11.03 7.93 15.58
C LEU A 37 10.20 9.19 15.83
N ALA A 38 9.66 9.82 14.79
CA ALA A 38 8.73 10.94 14.94
C ALA A 38 7.43 10.52 15.61
N TYR A 39 6.92 9.33 15.30
CA TYR A 39 5.72 8.75 15.90
C TYR A 39 5.89 8.46 17.39
N ILE A 40 6.99 7.81 17.80
CA ILE A 40 7.22 7.44 19.21
C ILE A 40 7.82 8.58 20.06
N ASN A 41 8.35 9.65 19.43
CA ASN A 41 8.92 10.81 20.14
C ASN A 41 8.28 12.14 19.70
N PRO A 42 7.05 12.46 20.15
CA PRO A 42 6.32 13.66 19.72
C PRO A 42 7.08 14.98 19.94
N SER A 43 7.87 15.08 21.02
CA SER A 43 8.66 16.27 21.35
C SER A 43 9.73 16.62 20.31
N ARG A 44 10.20 15.62 19.55
CA ARG A 44 11.23 15.77 18.50
C ARG A 44 10.69 15.44 17.10
N ALA A 45 9.37 15.28 16.96
CA ALA A 45 8.75 14.80 15.73
C ALA A 45 9.09 15.67 14.52
N ALA A 46 9.14 17.00 14.67
CA ALA A 46 9.49 17.91 13.58
C ALA A 46 10.89 17.63 13.00
N ASN A 47 11.89 17.41 13.86
CA ASN A 47 13.26 17.12 13.44
C ASN A 47 13.35 15.77 12.71
N PHE A 48 12.65 14.76 13.23
CA PHE A 48 12.62 13.45 12.60
C PHE A 48 11.86 13.43 11.28
N ARG A 49 10.75 14.19 11.15
CA ARG A 49 10.03 14.35 9.86
C ARG A 49 10.89 15.06 8.81
N MET A 50 11.66 16.08 9.19
CA MET A 50 12.61 16.72 8.26
C MET A 50 13.67 15.73 7.76
N ALA A 51 14.21 14.89 8.65
CA ALA A 51 15.15 13.83 8.27
C ALA A 51 14.48 12.77 7.38
N ALA A 52 13.25 12.37 7.69
CA ALA A 52 12.48 11.42 6.91
C ALA A 52 12.25 11.92 5.49
N SER A 53 11.78 13.16 5.34
CA SER A 53 11.55 13.83 4.05
C SER A 53 12.84 13.94 3.22
N SER A 54 13.96 14.29 3.87
CA SER A 54 15.27 14.38 3.21
C SER A 54 15.72 13.02 2.67
N HIS A 55 15.62 11.96 3.47
CA HIS A 55 15.97 10.61 3.05
C HIS A 55 15.01 10.07 1.99
N GLN A 56 13.70 10.33 2.12
CA GLN A 56 12.71 9.91 1.13
C GLN A 56 12.99 10.56 -0.23
N SER A 57 13.36 11.84 -0.27
CA SER A 57 13.73 12.55 -1.49
C SER A 57 14.99 11.98 -2.15
N ALA A 58 16.03 11.68 -1.35
CA ALA A 58 17.26 11.04 -1.83
C ALA A 58 17.00 9.63 -2.36
N ALA A 59 16.17 8.85 -1.66
CA ALA A 59 15.76 7.51 -2.07
C ALA A 59 15.05 7.54 -3.42
N LEU A 60 14.02 8.39 -3.57
CA LEU A 60 13.22 8.48 -4.80
C LEU A 60 14.06 8.87 -6.02
N THR A 61 14.99 9.83 -5.86
CA THR A 61 15.87 10.27 -6.93
C THR A 61 16.69 9.11 -7.50
N SER A 62 17.31 8.33 -6.62
CA SER A 62 18.16 7.19 -7.01
C SER A 62 17.34 5.96 -7.42
N LEU A 63 16.18 5.74 -6.80
CA LEU A 63 15.27 4.65 -7.13
C LEU A 63 14.71 4.80 -8.54
N ASN A 64 14.31 6.01 -8.94
CA ASN A 64 13.80 6.27 -10.30
C ASN A 64 14.82 5.91 -11.39
N GLN A 65 16.12 6.13 -11.12
CA GLN A 65 17.20 5.72 -12.03
C GLN A 65 17.40 4.21 -12.05
N ALA A 66 17.32 3.56 -10.88
CA ALA A 66 17.47 2.10 -10.77
C ALA A 66 16.31 1.34 -11.43
N VAL A 67 15.08 1.87 -11.33
CA VAL A 67 13.87 1.31 -11.94
C VAL A 67 13.96 1.26 -13.48
N ALA A 68 14.69 2.19 -14.10
CA ALA A 68 14.92 2.16 -15.54
C ALA A 68 15.80 0.98 -16.00
N ASN A 69 16.55 0.36 -15.08
CA ASN A 69 17.47 -0.75 -15.34
C ASN A 69 17.21 -1.91 -14.36
N ILE A 70 15.95 -2.35 -14.25
CA ILE A 70 15.58 -3.51 -13.42
C ILE A 70 16.22 -4.78 -13.97
N GLY A 71 16.84 -5.57 -13.08
CA GLY A 71 17.40 -6.87 -13.41
C GLY A 71 17.61 -7.76 -12.19
N HIS A 72 18.14 -8.97 -12.41
CA HIS A 72 18.28 -10.00 -11.37
C HIS A 72 19.15 -9.56 -10.18
N LEU A 73 20.09 -8.65 -10.38
CA LEU A 73 21.00 -8.18 -9.32
C LEU A 73 20.35 -7.18 -8.37
N ASN A 74 19.46 -6.32 -8.86
CA ASN A 74 18.91 -5.19 -8.12
C ASN A 74 17.39 -5.30 -7.84
N CYS A 75 16.70 -6.30 -8.40
CA CYS A 75 15.25 -6.44 -8.28
C CYS A 75 14.76 -6.53 -6.82
N HIS A 76 15.52 -7.23 -5.96
CA HIS A 76 15.24 -7.34 -4.52
C HIS A 76 15.31 -5.97 -3.82
N ALA A 77 16.36 -5.20 -4.11
CA ALA A 77 16.54 -3.88 -3.53
C ALA A 77 15.48 -2.89 -4.04
N ILE A 78 15.21 -2.89 -5.34
CA ILE A 78 14.19 -2.02 -5.96
C ILE A 78 12.81 -2.31 -5.36
N PHE A 79 12.44 -3.59 -5.26
CA PHE A 79 11.18 -3.99 -4.62
C PHE A 79 11.08 -3.53 -3.17
N ALA A 80 12.13 -3.75 -2.37
CA ALA A 80 12.13 -3.35 -0.96
C ALA A 80 12.04 -1.83 -0.80
N ALA A 81 12.77 -1.06 -1.61
CA ALA A 81 12.76 0.40 -1.57
C ALA A 81 11.42 0.99 -2.05
N ALA A 82 10.82 0.42 -3.10
CA ALA A 82 9.50 0.80 -3.57
C ALA A 82 8.43 0.50 -2.52
N SER A 83 8.49 -0.67 -1.88
CA SER A 83 7.58 -1.03 -0.78
C SER A 83 7.70 -0.07 0.41
N MET A 84 8.92 0.31 0.79
CA MET A 84 9.18 1.31 1.84
C MET A 84 8.66 2.70 1.45
N THR A 85 8.78 3.07 0.18
CA THR A 85 8.22 4.33 -0.35
C THR A 85 6.71 4.37 -0.20
N VAL A 86 6.01 3.28 -0.51
CA VAL A 86 4.56 3.17 -0.29
C VAL A 86 4.23 3.36 1.19
N ILE A 87 4.93 2.67 2.09
CA ILE A 87 4.70 2.78 3.54
C ILE A 87 4.96 4.21 4.04
N ASN A 88 6.06 4.83 3.61
CA ASN A 88 6.42 6.19 4.00
C ASN A 88 5.41 7.23 3.51
N ALA A 89 4.81 7.04 2.34
CA ALA A 89 3.78 7.93 1.81
C ALA A 89 2.56 8.01 2.75
N PHE A 90 2.18 6.90 3.38
CA PHE A 90 1.11 6.89 4.38
C PHE A 90 1.56 7.43 5.74
N ALA A 91 2.80 7.16 6.14
CA ALA A 91 3.34 7.55 7.44
C ALA A 91 3.58 9.06 7.59
N ASP A 92 3.99 9.72 6.50
CA ASP A 92 4.41 11.14 6.46
C ASP A 92 3.52 11.97 5.53
N ALA A 93 2.20 11.76 5.64
CA ALA A 93 1.23 12.53 4.89
C ALA A 93 1.25 14.00 5.33
N ARG A 94 1.31 14.93 4.35
CA ARG A 94 1.27 16.39 4.61
C ARG A 94 0.01 16.84 5.35
N ALA A 95 -1.09 16.12 5.14
CA ALA A 95 -2.34 16.23 5.86
C ALA A 95 -3.07 14.89 5.75
N TYR A 96 -3.89 14.54 6.75
CA TYR A 96 -4.70 13.32 6.74
C TYR A 96 -6.11 13.64 6.26
N ASN A 97 -6.23 13.92 4.96
CA ASN A 97 -7.50 14.22 4.30
C ASN A 97 -7.61 13.47 2.96
N LEU A 98 -8.79 13.53 2.34
CA LEU A 98 -9.08 12.76 1.13
C LEU A 98 -8.28 13.23 -0.10
N ASP A 99 -7.84 14.50 -0.14
CA ASP A 99 -7.01 15.01 -1.25
C ASP A 99 -5.62 14.36 -1.22
N VAL A 100 -4.98 14.37 -0.06
CA VAL A 100 -3.68 13.74 0.14
C VAL A 100 -3.78 12.22 -0.03
N LEU A 101 -4.91 11.59 0.36
CA LEU A 101 -5.11 10.15 0.13
C LEU A 101 -5.10 9.80 -1.36
N VAL A 102 -5.79 10.60 -2.19
CA VAL A 102 -5.82 10.42 -3.65
C VAL A 102 -4.45 10.71 -4.28
N GLU A 103 -3.70 11.69 -3.77
CA GLU A 103 -2.31 11.92 -4.16
C GLU A 103 -1.41 10.72 -3.88
N ILE A 104 -1.58 10.09 -2.71
CA ILE A 104 -0.86 8.86 -2.37
C ILE A 104 -1.24 7.75 -3.35
N PHE A 105 -2.50 7.61 -3.75
CA PHE A 105 -2.89 6.62 -4.75
C PHE A 105 -2.12 6.81 -6.06
N HIS A 106 -1.99 8.05 -6.56
CA HIS A 106 -1.17 8.33 -7.73
C HIS A 106 0.31 7.96 -7.54
N LEU A 107 0.88 8.28 -6.38
CA LEU A 107 2.28 7.96 -6.07
C LEU A 107 2.54 6.45 -6.07
N VAL A 108 1.68 5.67 -5.42
CA VAL A 108 1.91 4.24 -5.22
C VAL A 108 1.67 3.41 -6.49
N ARG A 109 1.01 3.96 -7.51
CA ARG A 109 0.85 3.30 -8.81
C ARG A 109 2.16 2.94 -9.49
N GLY A 110 3.25 3.68 -9.25
CA GLY A 110 4.57 3.32 -9.76
C GLY A 110 5.01 1.91 -9.34
N MET A 111 4.45 1.39 -8.24
CA MET A 111 4.68 0.03 -7.77
C MET A 111 4.14 -1.04 -8.72
N ASP A 112 3.12 -0.75 -9.54
CA ASP A 112 2.58 -1.70 -10.53
C ASP A 112 3.65 -2.08 -11.56
N TYR A 113 4.37 -1.08 -12.07
CA TYR A 113 5.51 -1.28 -12.97
C TYR A 113 6.61 -2.10 -12.30
N VAL A 114 6.96 -1.77 -11.05
CA VAL A 114 7.97 -2.53 -10.29
C VAL A 114 7.54 -3.98 -10.15
N LEU A 115 6.35 -4.25 -9.61
CA LEU A 115 5.82 -5.59 -9.39
C LEU A 115 5.77 -6.41 -10.68
N SER A 116 5.30 -5.83 -11.77
CA SER A 116 5.23 -6.49 -13.08
C SER A 116 6.59 -6.96 -13.60
N ASN A 117 7.66 -6.23 -13.27
CA ASN A 117 9.02 -6.56 -13.73
C ASN A 117 9.81 -7.41 -12.74
N VAL A 118 9.52 -7.37 -11.43
CA VAL A 118 10.34 -8.06 -10.41
C VAL A 118 9.73 -9.35 -9.86
N THR A 119 8.42 -9.54 -9.95
CA THR A 119 7.72 -10.61 -9.21
C THR A 119 8.30 -12.00 -9.47
N ASP A 120 8.57 -12.37 -10.71
CA ASP A 120 9.10 -13.70 -11.02
C ASP A 120 10.57 -13.87 -10.63
N MET A 121 11.34 -12.78 -10.54
CA MET A 121 12.69 -12.81 -10.00
C MET A 121 12.65 -12.95 -8.47
N LEU A 122 11.75 -12.23 -7.80
CA LEU A 122 11.59 -12.30 -6.34
C LEU A 122 11.20 -13.70 -5.88
N LYS A 123 10.25 -14.36 -6.58
CA LYS A 123 9.82 -15.73 -6.26
C LYS A 123 10.97 -16.75 -6.27
N LYS A 124 12.05 -16.48 -7.01
CA LYS A 124 13.24 -17.35 -7.13
C LYS A 124 14.39 -16.93 -6.22
N GLY A 125 14.25 -15.81 -5.53
CA GLY A 125 15.33 -15.19 -4.78
C GLY A 125 15.09 -15.12 -3.27
N PRO A 126 16.00 -14.51 -2.52
CA PRO A 126 15.96 -14.48 -1.06
C PRO A 126 14.73 -13.77 -0.46
N PHE A 127 14.02 -12.93 -1.21
CA PHE A 127 12.81 -12.25 -0.72
C PHE A 127 11.50 -12.93 -1.15
N ALA A 128 11.56 -14.16 -1.68
CA ALA A 128 10.40 -14.88 -2.18
C ALA A 128 9.25 -14.93 -1.16
N ALA A 129 9.56 -15.16 0.11
CA ALA A 129 8.54 -15.26 1.17
C ALA A 129 7.75 -13.96 1.42
N ILE A 130 8.23 -12.79 0.96
CA ILE A 130 7.46 -11.54 1.06
C ILE A 130 6.29 -11.54 0.06
N VAL A 131 6.50 -12.12 -1.13
CA VAL A 131 5.53 -12.05 -2.25
C VAL A 131 4.70 -13.32 -2.39
N LEU A 132 5.24 -14.47 -1.96
CA LEU A 132 4.54 -15.73 -1.99
C LEU A 132 3.34 -15.74 -1.02
N PRO A 133 2.25 -16.45 -1.37
CA PRO A 133 1.14 -16.62 -0.45
C PRO A 133 1.60 -17.39 0.78
N VAL A 134 1.09 -17.00 1.94
CA VAL A 134 1.25 -17.77 3.18
C VAL A 134 0.27 -18.93 3.14
N GLU A 135 0.78 -20.16 3.29
CA GLU A 135 -0.05 -21.35 3.47
C GLU A 135 -0.64 -21.38 4.90
N ASP A 136 -1.80 -21.99 5.07
CA ASP A 136 -2.49 -22.13 6.38
C ASP A 136 -2.72 -20.82 7.13
N THR A 137 -3.26 -19.81 6.43
CA THR A 137 -3.65 -18.56 7.06
C THR A 137 -4.72 -18.77 8.15
N PRO A 138 -4.64 -18.07 9.29
CA PRO A 138 -5.70 -18.08 10.29
C PRO A 138 -7.05 -17.73 9.68
N LYS A 139 -8.13 -18.23 10.28
CA LYS A 139 -9.49 -17.86 9.86
C LYS A 139 -9.62 -16.33 9.88
N PRO A 140 -10.06 -15.70 8.78
CA PRO A 140 -10.11 -14.25 8.72
C PRO A 140 -11.11 -13.70 9.75
N PRO A 141 -10.84 -12.53 10.35
CA PRO A 141 -11.77 -11.86 11.26
C PRO A 141 -13.15 -11.70 10.63
N SER A 142 -14.22 -11.89 11.42
CA SER A 142 -15.61 -11.78 10.95
C SER A 142 -15.92 -10.43 10.30
N LEU A 143 -15.30 -9.36 10.79
CA LEU A 143 -15.43 -8.02 10.24
C LEU A 143 -14.91 -7.93 8.79
N LEU A 144 -13.83 -8.63 8.44
CA LEU A 144 -13.32 -8.66 7.06
C LEU A 144 -14.25 -9.43 6.13
N SER A 145 -14.86 -10.52 6.63
CA SER A 145 -15.90 -11.22 5.89
C SER A 145 -17.14 -10.34 5.67
N ALA A 146 -17.52 -9.51 6.64
CA ALA A 146 -18.60 -8.54 6.48
C ALA A 146 -18.24 -7.47 5.43
N PHE A 147 -17.03 -6.91 5.48
CA PHE A 147 -16.56 -5.98 4.43
C PHE A 147 -16.62 -6.59 3.04
N LEU A 148 -16.22 -7.85 2.89
CA LEU A 148 -16.25 -8.54 1.61
C LEU A 148 -17.68 -8.67 1.05
N VAL A 149 -18.66 -8.95 1.91
CA VAL A 149 -20.09 -9.00 1.52
C VAL A 149 -20.61 -7.61 1.13
N GLU A 150 -20.25 -6.55 1.88
CA GLU A 150 -20.62 -5.17 1.56
C GLU A 150 -20.07 -4.74 0.20
N ILE A 151 -18.78 -5.01 -0.07
CA ILE A 151 -18.14 -4.68 -1.35
C ILE A 151 -18.73 -5.50 -2.50
N GLN A 152 -19.10 -6.77 -2.27
CA GLN A 152 -19.77 -7.62 -3.26
C GLN A 152 -21.10 -7.01 -3.71
N ALA A 153 -21.87 -6.39 -2.80
CA ALA A 153 -23.12 -5.72 -3.14
C ALA A 153 -22.90 -4.49 -4.04
N LEU A 154 -21.74 -3.83 -3.95
CA LEU A 154 -21.35 -2.69 -4.80
C LEU A 154 -20.79 -3.13 -6.15
N SER A 155 -20.45 -4.40 -6.30
CA SER A 155 -19.94 -5.00 -7.54
C SER A 155 -21.10 -5.48 -8.45
N CYS A 156 -22.31 -4.97 -8.25
CA CYS A 156 -23.55 -5.46 -8.86
C CYS A 156 -23.51 -5.37 -10.41
N PRO A 157 -24.23 -6.24 -11.16
CA PRO A 157 -24.19 -6.24 -12.61
C PRO A 157 -24.68 -4.92 -13.17
N THR A 158 -23.83 -4.27 -13.98
CA THR A 158 -24.22 -3.09 -14.73
C THR A 158 -25.29 -3.43 -15.75
N THR A 159 -26.30 -2.58 -15.85
CA THR A 159 -27.38 -2.70 -16.82
C THR A 159 -27.02 -1.94 -18.09
N ALA A 160 -27.82 -2.08 -19.15
CA ALA A 160 -27.64 -1.30 -20.38
C ALA A 160 -27.75 0.22 -20.15
N GLU A 161 -28.26 0.66 -18.99
CA GLU A 161 -28.47 2.06 -18.61
C GLU A 161 -27.35 2.61 -17.71
N SER A 162 -26.38 1.78 -17.30
CA SER A 162 -25.30 2.21 -16.42
C SER A 162 -24.42 3.28 -17.07
N SER A 163 -24.12 4.34 -16.31
CA SER A 163 -23.19 5.38 -16.73
C SER A 163 -21.75 4.84 -16.82
N PRO A 164 -20.85 5.54 -17.54
CA PRO A 164 -19.42 5.23 -17.51
C PRO A 164 -18.84 5.20 -16.09
N GLU A 165 -19.30 6.08 -15.20
CA GLU A 165 -18.90 6.16 -13.80
C GLU A 165 -19.38 4.96 -12.98
N ASP A 166 -20.59 4.45 -13.23
CA ASP A 166 -21.09 3.22 -12.62
C ASP A 166 -20.22 2.03 -13.00
N LEU A 167 -19.86 1.91 -14.28
CA LEU A 167 -18.97 0.86 -14.80
C LEU A 167 -17.56 0.95 -14.17
N LEU A 168 -17.02 2.17 -14.03
CA LEU A 168 -15.75 2.42 -13.36
C LEU A 168 -15.81 2.02 -11.88
N ALA A 169 -16.89 2.39 -11.18
CA ALA A 169 -17.08 2.03 -9.77
C ALA A 169 -17.21 0.52 -9.58
N ALA A 170 -18.03 -0.16 -10.40
CA ALA A 170 -18.19 -1.61 -10.34
C ALA A 170 -16.86 -2.35 -10.57
N ARG A 171 -16.03 -1.88 -11.52
CA ARG A 171 -14.69 -2.45 -11.74
C ARG A 171 -13.77 -2.23 -10.53
N ALA A 172 -13.78 -1.04 -9.94
CA ALA A 172 -12.95 -0.75 -8.76
C ALA A 172 -13.41 -1.56 -7.52
N ALA A 173 -14.72 -1.78 -7.39
CA ALA A 173 -15.33 -2.65 -6.37
C ALA A 173 -14.84 -4.10 -6.52
N GLU A 174 -14.86 -4.61 -7.75
CA GLU A 174 -14.41 -5.97 -8.07
C GLU A 174 -12.91 -6.15 -7.76
N VAL A 175 -12.08 -5.16 -8.08
CA VAL A 175 -10.65 -5.17 -7.73
C VAL A 175 -10.45 -5.16 -6.21
N LEU A 176 -11.23 -4.39 -5.45
CA LEU A 176 -11.17 -4.37 -3.99
C LEU A 176 -11.59 -5.71 -3.40
N ARG A 177 -12.69 -6.27 -3.90
CA ARG A 177 -13.25 -7.55 -3.49
C ARG A 177 -12.25 -8.68 -3.68
N ASN A 178 -11.74 -8.82 -4.91
CA ASN A 178 -10.78 -9.88 -5.24
C ASN A 178 -9.47 -9.70 -4.47
N GLY A 179 -9.00 -8.47 -4.31
CA GLY A 179 -7.81 -8.16 -3.52
C GLY A 179 -7.97 -8.53 -2.04
N LEU A 180 -9.11 -8.20 -1.43
CA LEU A 180 -9.41 -8.55 -0.04
C LEU A 180 -9.59 -10.06 0.13
N GLN A 181 -10.32 -10.73 -0.78
CA GLN A 181 -10.49 -12.18 -0.75
C GLN A 181 -9.16 -12.91 -0.84
N TYR A 182 -8.31 -12.52 -1.80
CA TYR A 182 -6.98 -13.07 -1.94
C TYR A 182 -6.13 -12.79 -0.70
N ALA A 183 -6.20 -11.58 -0.13
CA ALA A 183 -5.45 -11.25 1.07
C ALA A 183 -5.89 -12.11 2.28
N MET A 184 -7.18 -12.39 2.43
CA MET A 184 -7.74 -13.26 3.48
C MET A 184 -7.26 -14.71 3.39
N SER A 185 -6.89 -15.20 2.19
CA SER A 185 -6.39 -16.56 1.99
C SER A 185 -4.87 -16.67 1.85
N SER A 186 -4.14 -15.55 1.84
CA SER A 186 -2.70 -15.55 1.52
C SER A 186 -1.83 -14.68 2.43
N SER A 187 -2.39 -14.04 3.46
CA SER A 187 -1.68 -13.13 4.35
C SER A 187 -2.11 -13.30 5.81
N THR A 188 -1.15 -13.14 6.72
CA THR A 188 -1.43 -13.00 8.16
C THR A 188 -2.02 -11.63 8.52
N HIS A 189 -1.92 -10.64 7.62
CA HIS A 189 -2.47 -9.30 7.77
C HIS A 189 -3.27 -8.92 6.52
N PRO A 190 -4.46 -9.51 6.33
CA PRO A 190 -5.26 -9.34 5.11
C PRO A 190 -5.65 -7.89 4.84
N ALA A 191 -6.06 -7.14 5.87
CA ALA A 191 -6.45 -5.74 5.71
C ALA A 191 -5.30 -4.88 5.17
N LEU A 192 -4.11 -5.00 5.76
CA LEU A 192 -2.92 -4.28 5.29
C LEU A 192 -2.57 -4.64 3.84
N ARG A 193 -2.61 -5.93 3.48
CA ARG A 193 -2.29 -6.35 2.11
C ARG A 193 -3.30 -5.76 1.12
N ALA A 194 -4.59 -5.83 1.43
CA ALA A 194 -5.63 -5.28 0.59
C ALA A 194 -5.51 -3.75 0.44
N THR A 195 -5.23 -3.01 1.51
CA THR A 195 -5.09 -1.54 1.45
C THR A 195 -3.84 -1.11 0.68
N MET A 196 -2.75 -1.87 0.74
CA MET A 196 -1.54 -1.58 -0.03
C MET A 196 -1.70 -1.89 -1.53
N ILE A 197 -2.35 -3.02 -1.88
CA ILE A 197 -2.43 -3.50 -3.26
C ILE A 197 -3.54 -2.82 -4.06
N TRP A 198 -4.68 -2.49 -3.44
CA TRP A 198 -5.81 -1.90 -4.15
C TRP A 198 -5.46 -0.61 -4.94
N PRO A 199 -4.81 0.42 -4.35
CA PRO A 199 -4.49 1.66 -5.09
C PRO A 199 -3.47 1.44 -6.21
N ILE A 200 -2.70 0.34 -6.16
CA ILE A 200 -1.78 -0.09 -7.23
C ILE A 200 -2.57 -0.71 -8.39
N SER A 201 -3.67 -1.41 -8.08
CA SER A 201 -4.39 -2.28 -9.02
C SER A 201 -5.59 -1.61 -9.71
N VAL A 202 -6.16 -0.55 -9.13
CA VAL A 202 -7.28 0.18 -9.74
C VAL A 202 -6.83 0.98 -10.96
N THR A 203 -7.78 1.30 -11.85
CA THR A 203 -7.45 2.01 -13.10
C THR A 203 -7.16 3.51 -12.86
N PRO A 204 -6.34 4.17 -13.70
CA PRO A 204 -6.05 5.59 -13.55
C PRO A 204 -7.32 6.45 -13.60
N GLU A 205 -8.27 6.07 -14.46
CA GLU A 205 -9.53 6.79 -14.67
C GLU A 205 -10.37 6.80 -13.39
N PHE A 206 -10.39 5.69 -12.65
CA PHE A 206 -11.06 5.65 -11.36
C PHE A 206 -10.39 6.60 -10.35
N ILE A 207 -9.06 6.64 -10.28
CA ILE A 207 -8.34 7.55 -9.37
C ILE A 207 -8.58 9.02 -9.76
N GLU A 208 -8.60 9.34 -11.06
CA GLU A 208 -8.98 10.67 -11.53
C GLU A 208 -10.40 11.05 -11.12
N ALA A 209 -11.35 10.12 -11.23
CA ALA A 209 -12.72 10.35 -10.81
C ALA A 209 -12.85 10.59 -9.28
N LEU A 210 -11.95 10.02 -8.46
CA LEU A 210 -11.87 10.29 -7.01
C LEU A 210 -11.51 11.73 -6.68
N LYS A 211 -10.98 12.54 -7.61
CA LYS A 211 -10.66 13.96 -7.35
C LYS A 211 -11.93 14.78 -7.17
N SER A 212 -12.96 14.52 -7.98
CA SER A 212 -14.24 15.26 -7.94
C SER A 212 -15.13 14.82 -6.79
N ARG A 213 -15.09 13.52 -6.42
CA ARG A 213 -15.91 12.92 -5.35
C ARG A 213 -17.41 13.24 -5.47
N THR A 214 -17.93 13.42 -6.68
CA THR A 214 -19.35 13.76 -6.89
C THR A 214 -20.20 12.51 -7.11
N HIS A 215 -19.68 11.51 -7.80
CA HIS A 215 -20.43 10.32 -8.17
C HIS A 215 -20.65 9.39 -6.95
N PRO A 216 -21.91 9.02 -6.62
CA PRO A 216 -22.23 8.28 -5.40
C PRO A 216 -21.53 6.93 -5.31
N GLU A 217 -21.50 6.16 -6.40
CA GLU A 217 -20.86 4.83 -6.43
C GLU A 217 -19.35 4.91 -6.23
N ILE A 218 -18.68 5.89 -6.84
CA ILE A 218 -17.24 6.11 -6.70
C ILE A 218 -16.89 6.45 -5.25
N ARG A 219 -17.69 7.31 -4.62
CA ARG A 219 -17.55 7.64 -3.19
C ARG A 219 -17.82 6.44 -2.30
N ALA A 220 -18.80 5.60 -2.64
CA ALA A 220 -19.11 4.40 -1.88
C ALA A 220 -17.91 3.45 -1.85
N ILE A 221 -17.25 3.21 -2.99
CA ILE A 221 -16.02 2.40 -3.04
C ILE A 221 -14.89 3.02 -2.22
N LEU A 222 -14.65 4.33 -2.36
CA LEU A 222 -13.62 5.01 -1.56
C LEU A 222 -13.91 4.89 -0.06
N LYS A 223 -15.18 4.99 0.36
CA LYS A 223 -15.58 4.84 1.75
C LYS A 223 -15.26 3.44 2.29
N HIS A 224 -15.47 2.39 1.51
CA HIS A 224 -15.11 1.01 1.90
C HIS A 224 -13.60 0.83 2.00
N TYR A 225 -12.83 1.38 1.06
CA TYR A 225 -11.37 1.41 1.17
C TYR A 225 -10.92 2.13 2.45
N CYS A 226 -11.49 3.30 2.74
CA CYS A 226 -11.18 4.07 3.95
C CYS A 226 -11.49 3.30 5.24
N LYS A 227 -12.64 2.61 5.32
CA LYS A 227 -12.95 1.75 6.47
C LYS A 227 -11.93 0.61 6.64
N LEU A 228 -11.48 0.01 5.54
CA LEU A 228 -10.48 -1.05 5.58
C LEU A 228 -9.10 -0.51 6.01
N LEU A 229 -8.74 0.69 5.56
CA LEU A 229 -7.54 1.43 5.99
C LEU A 229 -7.59 1.74 7.49
N GLU A 230 -8.72 2.23 7.98
CA GLU A 230 -8.96 2.47 9.41
C GLU A 230 -8.85 1.19 10.23
N TYR A 231 -9.41 0.08 9.73
CA TYR A 231 -9.26 -1.22 10.37
C TYR A 231 -7.79 -1.66 10.42
N ALA A 232 -7.02 -1.53 9.33
CA ALA A 232 -5.59 -1.83 9.33
C ALA A 232 -4.80 -0.90 10.28
N SER A 233 -5.27 0.32 10.52
CA SER A 233 -4.61 1.26 11.43
C SER A 233 -4.61 0.84 12.90
N THR A 234 -5.38 -0.18 13.30
CA THR A 234 -5.34 -0.72 14.68
C THR A 234 -3.99 -1.35 14.98
N ASP A 235 -3.36 -1.96 13.97
CA ASP A 235 -2.16 -2.78 14.14
C ASP A 235 -0.90 -2.08 13.59
N PHE A 236 -1.08 -1.09 12.70
CA PHE A 236 0.02 -0.47 11.96
C PHE A 236 0.13 1.04 12.21
N TRP A 237 1.21 1.44 12.89
CA TRP A 237 1.46 2.84 13.29
C TRP A 237 1.47 3.82 12.11
N PHE A 238 1.98 3.41 10.95
CA PHE A 238 2.06 4.27 9.76
C PHE A 238 0.70 4.58 9.14
N TYR A 239 -0.38 3.94 9.62
CA TYR A 239 -1.75 4.26 9.25
C TYR A 239 -2.50 5.08 10.31
N THR A 240 -1.93 5.35 11.49
CA THR A 240 -2.70 5.92 12.62
C THR A 240 -3.28 7.30 12.34
N GLY A 241 -2.61 8.12 11.52
CA GLY A 241 -3.13 9.44 11.15
C GLY A 241 -4.37 9.38 10.25
N TRP A 242 -4.64 8.25 9.60
CA TRP A 242 -5.79 8.03 8.72
C TRP A 242 -7.06 7.57 9.45
N ARG A 243 -7.01 7.44 10.78
CA ARG A 243 -8.19 7.04 11.57
C ARG A 243 -9.32 8.06 11.41
N GLY A 244 -10.53 7.58 11.14
CA GLY A 244 -11.72 8.41 10.94
C GLY A 244 -11.84 9.05 9.56
N ILE A 245 -10.92 8.78 8.62
CA ILE A 245 -10.94 9.36 7.28
C ILE A 245 -12.25 9.08 6.50
N SER A 246 -12.91 7.96 6.78
CA SER A 246 -14.20 7.57 6.20
C SER A 246 -15.38 8.47 6.61
N GLN A 247 -15.24 9.26 7.68
CA GLN A 247 -16.28 10.19 8.15
C GLN A 247 -16.39 11.44 7.26
N HIS A 248 -15.38 11.70 6.43
CA HIS A 248 -15.36 12.81 5.48
C HIS A 248 -16.05 12.46 4.14
N LEU A 249 -16.67 11.27 4.03
CA LEU A 249 -17.33 10.73 2.83
C LEU A 249 -18.81 10.42 3.02
#